data_AF-A0A6A3ML85-F1
#
_entry.id   AF-A0A6A3ML85-F1
#
_cell.length_a   1.000
_cell.length_b   1.000
_cell.length_c   1.000
_cell.angle_alpha   90.00
_cell.angle_beta   90.00
_cell.angle_gamma   90.00
#
_symmetry.space_group_name_H-M   'P 1'
#
loop_
_entity.id
_entity.type
_entity.pdbx_description
1 polymer ?
#
loop_
_entity_poly.entity_id
_entity_poly.type
_entity_poly.pdbx_seq_one_letter_code
_entity_poly.pdbx_strand_id
1 'polypeptide(L)'
;MVWLWTEEFAQAVQGSSTGLEVEQAREQAARKIRGILTEAAAVETPNGAHSDAIYRLLDSCRVFMRDRRGIDQLLSAEVLASPAENIKETALMTVVKALDSFLVLVEDQNWSARVREEALKCMINSVYSRPEFVSETLIAKGFVTRLLGVSKREGTASLHWLVWKVLLVSCEAPEVPRYLSTSLETWQLIYATLLYGFKHGNQTGIVDGDRATLLLDLIKLVTVLVNDMQLTADQEKLLPDVFTTVHQLGGLLLKILRFTHSEISPLNGSLVELKNKAMEVFIFLPGSLLAAFIQQQPCTDEETGVIDGSILSPVIDHLHAMLLVVRVEKMRPLKEMLPTLIVCHNLAKTGSPDILACFKKAILPATKSGDLVPVTAIDRTKAFFFMQLKFFLTCLDTDVRRYTSEWLFLLCDENAKEYTHHTGVGNAIGLLRMKGLA
;
A
#
# COMPACT_ATOMS: atom_id res chain seq x y z
N MET A 1 31.78 -28.37 -10.60
CA MET A 1 32.18 -27.22 -11.45
C MET A 1 31.30 -25.98 -11.19
N VAL A 2 29.97 -26.13 -11.11
CA VAL A 2 29.04 -25.02 -10.80
C VAL A 2 29.41 -24.26 -9.50
N TRP A 3 29.73 -24.99 -8.43
CA TRP A 3 30.09 -24.46 -7.11
C TRP A 3 31.24 -23.47 -7.10
N LEU A 4 32.35 -23.84 -7.75
CA LEU A 4 33.56 -23.02 -7.78
C LEU A 4 33.28 -21.69 -8.46
N TRP A 5 32.52 -21.73 -9.55
CA TRP A 5 32.16 -20.53 -10.29
C TRP A 5 31.18 -19.63 -9.53
N THR A 6 30.19 -20.18 -8.81
CA THR A 6 29.27 -19.36 -8.00
C THR A 6 30.02 -18.56 -6.94
N GLU A 7 31.04 -19.16 -6.32
CA GLU A 7 31.86 -18.48 -5.32
C GLU A 7 32.76 -17.41 -5.95
N GLU A 8 33.41 -17.70 -7.09
CA GLU A 8 34.16 -16.72 -7.87
C GLU A 8 33.28 -15.55 -8.31
N PHE A 9 32.05 -15.83 -8.75
CA PHE A 9 31.08 -14.81 -9.15
C PHE A 9 30.65 -13.94 -7.95
N ALA A 10 30.35 -14.56 -6.81
CA ALA A 10 30.00 -13.83 -5.59
C ALA A 10 31.11 -12.87 -5.16
N GLN A 11 32.36 -13.34 -5.17
CA GLN A 11 33.53 -12.52 -4.87
C GLN A 11 33.70 -11.38 -5.88
N ALA A 12 33.49 -11.66 -7.18
CA ALA A 12 33.61 -10.65 -8.22
C ALA A 12 32.57 -9.52 -8.08
N VAL A 13 31.33 -9.86 -7.70
CA VAL A 13 30.22 -8.92 -7.49
C VAL A 13 30.41 -8.09 -6.22
N GLN A 14 30.86 -8.70 -5.11
CA GLN A 14 31.06 -8.00 -3.83
C GLN A 14 32.32 -7.14 -3.81
N GLY A 15 33.39 -7.59 -4.47
CA GLY A 15 34.71 -6.96 -4.40
C GLY A 15 34.88 -5.68 -5.22
N SER A 16 33.82 -5.15 -5.85
CA SER A 16 33.94 -4.08 -6.87
C SER A 16 35.03 -4.42 -7.92
N SER A 17 35.20 -5.71 -8.21
CA SER A 17 36.33 -6.15 -9.02
C SER A 17 36.18 -5.65 -10.45
N THR A 18 37.28 -5.14 -11.02
CA THR A 18 37.37 -4.62 -12.39
C THR A 18 36.91 -5.62 -13.46
N GLY A 19 36.80 -6.90 -13.12
CA GLY A 19 36.41 -7.98 -14.03
C GLY A 19 34.97 -7.87 -14.57
N LEU A 20 34.02 -7.31 -13.80
CA LEU A 20 32.64 -7.10 -14.25
C LEU A 20 32.39 -5.69 -14.80
N GLU A 21 33.43 -4.87 -14.99
CA GLU A 21 33.29 -3.57 -15.66
C GLU A 21 33.14 -3.73 -17.19
N VAL A 22 33.73 -4.81 -17.73
CA VAL A 22 33.71 -5.12 -19.16
C VAL A 22 32.40 -5.80 -19.56
N GLU A 23 31.77 -5.32 -20.63
CA GLU A 23 30.49 -5.81 -21.15
C GLU A 23 30.50 -7.32 -21.45
N GLN A 24 31.53 -7.81 -22.13
CA GLN A 24 31.68 -9.23 -22.48
C GLN A 24 31.70 -10.15 -21.23
N ALA A 25 32.32 -9.70 -20.14
CA ALA A 25 32.36 -10.46 -18.90
C ALA A 25 30.97 -10.55 -18.24
N ARG A 26 30.18 -9.47 -18.30
CA ARG A 26 28.79 -9.46 -17.83
C ARG A 26 27.89 -10.36 -18.67
N GLU A 27 28.06 -10.32 -19.98
CA GLU A 27 27.28 -11.15 -20.91
C GLU A 27 27.56 -12.64 -20.68
N GLN A 28 28.83 -13.01 -20.50
CA GLN A 28 29.23 -14.38 -20.13
C GLN A 28 28.68 -14.79 -18.77
N ALA A 29 28.74 -13.90 -17.77
CA ALA A 29 28.16 -14.15 -16.45
C ALA A 29 26.64 -14.38 -16.57
N ALA A 30 25.92 -13.49 -17.26
CA ALA A 30 24.49 -13.60 -17.49
C ALA A 30 24.09 -14.92 -18.18
N ARG A 31 24.82 -15.33 -19.22
CA ARG A 31 24.62 -16.64 -19.88
C ARG A 31 24.78 -17.80 -18.91
N LYS A 32 25.82 -17.76 -18.06
CA LYS A 32 26.11 -18.82 -17.10
C LYS A 32 25.09 -18.86 -15.96
N ILE A 33 24.66 -17.70 -15.45
CA ILE A 33 23.56 -17.59 -14.48
C ILE A 33 22.30 -18.26 -15.04
N ARG A 34 21.88 -17.90 -16.26
CA ARG A 34 20.68 -18.48 -16.90
C ARG A 34 20.78 -20.00 -17.04
N GLY A 35 21.94 -20.51 -17.46
CA GLY A 35 22.19 -21.95 -17.56
C GLY A 35 22.00 -22.67 -16.23
N ILE A 36 22.64 -22.16 -15.17
CA ILE A 36 22.54 -22.76 -13.83
C ILE A 36 21.11 -22.68 -13.28
N LEU A 37 20.40 -21.57 -13.49
CA LEU A 37 19.01 -21.43 -13.04
C LEU A 37 18.06 -22.36 -13.80
N THR A 38 18.29 -22.56 -15.10
CA THR A 38 17.50 -23.51 -15.89
C THR A 38 17.73 -24.94 -15.42
N GLU A 39 18.98 -25.31 -15.13
CA GLU A 39 19.32 -26.60 -14.54
C GLU A 39 18.67 -26.78 -13.16
N ALA A 40 18.75 -25.75 -12.30
CA ALA A 40 18.14 -25.77 -10.97
C ALA A 40 16.61 -25.91 -11.03
N ALA A 41 15.95 -25.22 -11.95
CA ALA A 41 14.51 -25.33 -12.16
C ALA A 41 14.06 -26.75 -12.60
N ALA A 42 14.97 -27.58 -13.10
CA ALA A 42 14.70 -28.96 -13.48
C ALA A 42 15.04 -29.99 -12.38
N VAL A 43 15.58 -29.56 -11.23
CA VAL A 43 15.93 -30.47 -10.12
C VAL A 43 14.68 -30.79 -9.30
N GLU A 44 14.27 -32.06 -9.28
CA GLU A 44 13.08 -32.50 -8.53
C GLU A 44 13.30 -32.51 -7.00
N THR A 45 14.51 -32.83 -6.53
CA THR A 45 14.82 -33.00 -5.10
C THR A 45 16.16 -32.36 -4.73
N PRO A 46 16.18 -31.03 -4.48
CA PRO A 46 17.41 -30.34 -4.09
C PRO A 46 17.84 -30.77 -2.68
N ASN A 47 19.09 -31.20 -2.54
CA ASN A 47 19.67 -31.42 -1.21
C ASN A 47 20.12 -30.10 -0.57
N GLY A 48 20.50 -30.12 0.71
CA GLY A 48 20.89 -28.92 1.46
C GLY A 48 22.04 -28.14 0.81
N ALA A 49 23.06 -28.84 0.30
CA ALA A 49 24.15 -28.18 -0.41
C ALA A 49 23.63 -27.47 -1.67
N HIS A 50 22.78 -28.14 -2.48
CA HIS A 50 22.19 -27.55 -3.70
C HIS A 50 21.40 -26.27 -3.38
N SER A 51 20.59 -26.30 -2.32
CA SER A 51 19.89 -25.11 -1.84
C SER A 51 20.84 -23.97 -1.47
N ASP A 52 21.95 -24.26 -0.79
CA ASP A 52 22.93 -23.23 -0.41
C ASP A 52 23.64 -22.60 -1.61
N ALA A 53 24.00 -23.38 -2.65
CA ALA A 53 24.57 -22.80 -3.87
C ALA A 53 23.60 -21.90 -4.59
N ILE A 54 22.37 -22.38 -4.80
CA ILE A 54 21.38 -21.63 -5.55
C ILE A 54 21.04 -20.36 -4.79
N TYR A 55 20.94 -20.42 -3.46
CA TYR A 55 20.79 -19.23 -2.63
C TYR A 55 21.93 -18.23 -2.84
N ARG A 56 23.20 -18.65 -2.76
CA ARG A 56 24.37 -17.75 -2.97
C ARG A 56 24.40 -17.16 -4.37
N LEU A 57 24.05 -17.96 -5.39
CA LEU A 57 23.93 -17.51 -6.76
C LEU A 57 22.86 -16.43 -6.89
N LEU A 58 21.68 -16.65 -6.31
CA LEU A 58 20.57 -15.69 -6.34
C LEU A 58 20.92 -14.40 -5.59
N ASP A 59 21.56 -14.48 -4.43
CA ASP A 59 22.00 -13.29 -3.69
C ASP A 59 23.00 -12.45 -4.50
N SER A 60 23.97 -13.11 -5.13
CA SER A 60 24.94 -12.45 -6.03
C SER A 60 24.27 -11.90 -7.29
N CYS A 61 23.31 -12.64 -7.84
CA CYS A 61 22.51 -12.23 -8.99
C CYS A 61 21.68 -10.98 -8.66
N ARG A 62 21.06 -10.93 -7.48
CA ARG A 62 20.30 -9.77 -7.02
C ARG A 62 21.18 -8.51 -6.98
N VAL A 63 22.41 -8.62 -6.49
CA VAL A 63 23.36 -7.50 -6.46
C VAL A 63 23.81 -7.14 -7.89
N PHE A 64 24.11 -8.13 -8.73
CA PHE A 64 24.45 -7.91 -10.15
C PHE A 64 23.34 -7.16 -10.90
N MET A 65 22.08 -7.45 -10.59
CA MET A 65 20.91 -6.80 -11.18
C MET A 65 20.65 -5.37 -10.67
N ARG A 66 21.40 -4.87 -9.68
CA ARG A 66 21.31 -3.45 -9.28
C ARG A 66 22.00 -2.51 -10.28
N ASP A 67 22.98 -3.01 -11.03
CA ASP A 67 23.59 -2.26 -12.15
C ASP A 67 22.71 -2.43 -13.38
N ARG A 68 22.28 -1.31 -13.98
CA ARG A 68 21.46 -1.30 -15.20
C ARG A 68 22.10 -2.15 -16.32
N ARG A 69 23.43 -2.16 -16.42
CA ARG A 69 24.15 -2.96 -17.42
C ARG A 69 24.08 -4.46 -17.14
N GLY A 70 24.10 -4.83 -15.85
CA GLY A 70 23.99 -6.23 -15.42
C GLY A 70 22.57 -6.76 -15.62
N ILE A 71 21.57 -5.99 -15.20
CA ILE A 71 20.18 -6.38 -15.42
C ILE A 71 19.81 -6.39 -16.89
N ASP A 72 20.30 -5.42 -17.66
CA ASP A 72 20.15 -5.42 -19.11
C ASP A 72 20.76 -6.71 -19.62
N GLN A 73 22.03 -7.07 -19.39
CA GLN A 73 22.59 -8.33 -19.91
C GLN A 73 21.88 -9.63 -19.46
N LEU A 74 21.34 -9.66 -18.24
CA LEU A 74 20.59 -10.82 -17.74
C LEU A 74 19.20 -10.93 -18.42
N LEU A 75 18.54 -9.79 -18.58
CA LEU A 75 17.22 -9.63 -19.19
C LEU A 75 17.33 -9.09 -20.63
N SER A 76 18.49 -9.23 -21.28
CA SER A 76 18.76 -8.51 -22.53
C SER A 76 18.17 -9.32 -23.64
N ALA A 77 17.22 -8.69 -24.27
CA ALA A 77 16.87 -8.88 -25.65
C ALA A 77 17.81 -8.01 -26.52
N GLU A 78 19.09 -8.39 -26.70
CA GLU A 78 20.13 -7.60 -27.43
C GLU A 78 19.88 -7.53 -28.95
N VAL A 79 18.66 -7.17 -29.30
CA VAL A 79 17.98 -7.50 -30.53
C VAL A 79 16.87 -6.49 -30.84
N LEU A 80 16.40 -5.73 -29.86
CA LEU A 80 15.39 -4.69 -30.09
C LEU A 80 15.89 -3.52 -30.97
N ALA A 81 17.20 -3.47 -31.27
CA ALA A 81 17.79 -2.51 -32.22
C ALA A 81 17.83 -3.03 -33.68
N SER A 82 17.51 -4.30 -33.94
CA SER A 82 17.40 -4.83 -35.31
C SER A 82 15.95 -4.71 -35.80
N PRO A 83 15.70 -4.17 -37.01
CA PRO A 83 14.36 -4.01 -37.55
C PRO A 83 13.67 -5.33 -37.96
N ALA A 84 14.33 -6.47 -37.81
CA ALA A 84 13.76 -7.77 -38.16
C ALA A 84 12.90 -8.36 -37.02
N GLU A 85 11.59 -8.52 -37.28
CA GLU A 85 10.58 -9.07 -36.37
C GLU A 85 11.00 -10.40 -35.70
N ASN A 86 11.62 -11.31 -36.46
CA ASN A 86 12.05 -12.63 -35.96
C ASN A 86 13.05 -12.55 -34.81
N ILE A 87 13.83 -11.48 -34.75
CA ILE A 87 14.83 -11.35 -33.72
C ILE A 87 14.11 -10.87 -32.43
N LYS A 88 13.18 -9.89 -32.50
CA LYS A 88 12.42 -9.41 -31.33
C LYS A 88 11.76 -10.56 -30.55
N GLU A 89 11.17 -11.52 -31.25
CA GLU A 89 10.54 -12.69 -30.65
C GLU A 89 11.55 -13.59 -29.90
N THR A 90 12.71 -13.85 -30.50
CA THR A 90 13.81 -14.62 -29.88
C THR A 90 14.32 -13.97 -28.60
N ALA A 91 14.34 -12.64 -28.60
CA ALA A 91 14.87 -11.82 -27.54
C ALA A 91 13.91 -11.77 -26.34
N LEU A 92 12.61 -11.53 -26.59
CA LEU A 92 11.55 -11.65 -25.60
C LEU A 92 11.54 -13.04 -24.96
N MET A 93 11.70 -14.11 -25.76
CA MET A 93 11.77 -15.48 -25.25
C MET A 93 12.93 -15.74 -24.28
N THR A 94 14.05 -15.03 -24.42
CA THR A 94 15.21 -15.19 -23.50
C THR A 94 14.93 -14.57 -22.14
N VAL A 95 14.29 -13.41 -22.10
CA VAL A 95 13.89 -12.73 -20.85
C VAL A 95 12.83 -13.52 -20.11
N VAL A 96 11.82 -14.00 -20.85
CA VAL A 96 10.75 -14.85 -20.31
C VAL A 96 11.36 -16.07 -19.61
N LYS A 97 12.37 -16.72 -20.20
CA LYS A 97 13.04 -17.88 -19.59
C LYS A 97 13.76 -17.56 -18.28
N ALA A 98 14.42 -16.41 -18.17
CA ALA A 98 15.14 -16.05 -16.95
C ALA A 98 14.17 -15.81 -15.79
N LEU A 99 13.09 -15.07 -16.04
CA LEU A 99 12.04 -14.85 -15.04
C LEU A 99 11.25 -16.12 -14.72
N ASP A 100 10.99 -16.94 -15.73
CA ASP A 100 10.35 -18.24 -15.56
C ASP A 100 11.18 -19.12 -14.62
N SER A 101 12.50 -19.13 -14.80
CA SER A 101 13.41 -19.88 -13.90
C SER A 101 13.30 -19.41 -12.46
N PHE A 102 13.23 -18.09 -12.21
CA PHE A 102 13.00 -17.59 -10.85
C PHE A 102 11.64 -18.04 -10.31
N LEU A 103 10.58 -17.93 -11.10
CA LEU A 103 9.24 -18.28 -10.67
C LEU A 103 9.07 -19.79 -10.42
N VAL A 104 9.70 -20.66 -11.22
CA VAL A 104 9.72 -22.11 -10.98
C VAL A 104 10.36 -22.41 -9.63
N LEU A 105 11.50 -21.78 -9.31
CA LEU A 105 12.14 -21.93 -7.99
C LEU A 105 11.22 -21.48 -6.85
N VAL A 106 10.42 -20.42 -7.06
CA VAL A 106 9.46 -19.91 -6.07
C VAL A 106 8.28 -20.86 -5.87
N GLU A 107 7.78 -21.46 -6.94
CA GLU A 107 6.64 -22.38 -6.92
C GLU A 107 6.99 -23.72 -6.26
N ASP A 108 8.18 -24.25 -6.53
CA ASP A 108 8.59 -25.55 -6.01
C ASP A 108 8.88 -25.50 -4.50
N GLN A 109 8.06 -26.23 -3.73
CA GLN A 109 8.14 -26.32 -2.28
C GLN A 109 9.34 -27.16 -1.78
N ASN A 110 9.99 -27.90 -2.68
CA ASN A 110 11.19 -28.66 -2.33
C ASN A 110 12.40 -27.74 -2.10
N TRP A 111 12.38 -26.52 -2.64
CA TRP A 111 13.40 -25.51 -2.34
C TRP A 111 13.20 -24.89 -0.97
N SER A 112 14.32 -24.61 -0.29
CA SER A 112 14.29 -23.89 0.98
C SER A 112 13.62 -22.52 0.86
N ALA A 113 12.96 -22.06 1.93
CA ALA A 113 12.34 -20.73 1.96
C ALA A 113 13.32 -19.61 1.57
N ARG A 114 14.60 -19.73 1.94
CA ARG A 114 15.64 -18.76 1.58
C ARG A 114 15.86 -18.64 0.08
N VAL A 115 15.88 -19.76 -0.65
CA VAL A 115 16.02 -19.77 -2.11
C VAL A 115 14.80 -19.11 -2.75
N ARG A 116 13.60 -19.49 -2.30
CA ARG A 116 12.33 -18.96 -2.82
C ARG A 116 12.21 -17.45 -2.60
N GLU A 117 12.53 -16.97 -1.39
CA GLU A 117 12.54 -15.55 -1.06
C GLU A 117 13.59 -14.78 -1.87
N GLU A 118 14.80 -15.32 -2.07
CA GLU A 118 15.83 -14.64 -2.84
C GLU A 118 15.49 -14.57 -4.34
N ALA A 119 14.85 -15.62 -4.88
CA ALA A 119 14.32 -15.62 -6.25
C ALA A 119 13.26 -14.52 -6.46
N LEU A 120 12.33 -14.34 -5.51
CA LEU A 120 11.38 -13.22 -5.57
C LEU A 120 12.06 -11.85 -5.53
N LYS A 121 13.12 -11.69 -4.72
CA LYS A 121 13.89 -10.43 -4.70
C LYS A 121 14.57 -10.15 -6.05
N CYS A 122 15.08 -11.17 -6.73
CA CYS A 122 15.55 -11.04 -8.11
C CYS A 122 14.41 -10.60 -9.04
N MET A 123 13.23 -11.21 -8.94
CA MET A 123 12.06 -10.80 -9.73
C MET A 123 11.66 -9.33 -9.49
N ILE A 124 11.67 -8.86 -8.24
CA ILE A 124 11.39 -7.45 -7.90
C ILE A 124 12.36 -6.51 -8.65
N ASN A 125 13.66 -6.81 -8.63
CA ASN A 125 14.66 -6.01 -9.37
C ASN A 125 14.40 -6.01 -10.88
N SER A 126 14.00 -7.16 -11.45
CA SER A 126 13.67 -7.29 -12.88
C SER A 126 12.52 -6.36 -13.27
N VAL A 127 11.43 -6.40 -12.52
CA VAL A 127 10.21 -5.64 -12.81
C VAL A 127 10.45 -4.15 -12.65
N TYR A 128 11.14 -3.76 -11.56
CA TYR A 128 11.42 -2.35 -11.27
C TYR A 128 12.31 -1.67 -12.32
N SER A 129 13.29 -2.39 -12.86
CA SER A 129 14.26 -1.78 -13.80
C SER A 129 13.76 -1.74 -15.24
N ARG A 130 12.71 -2.50 -15.59
CA ARG A 130 12.24 -2.70 -16.97
C ARG A 130 10.69 -2.70 -17.04
N PRO A 131 10.01 -1.59 -16.70
CA PRO A 131 8.55 -1.51 -16.68
C PRO A 131 7.90 -1.82 -18.04
N GLU A 132 8.54 -1.44 -19.15
CA GLU A 132 8.09 -1.72 -20.53
C GLU A 132 7.86 -3.21 -20.81
N PHE A 133 8.59 -4.08 -20.10
CA PHE A 133 8.60 -5.53 -20.28
C PHE A 133 7.53 -6.25 -19.41
N VAL A 134 7.03 -5.56 -18.39
CA VAL A 134 6.10 -6.08 -17.38
C VAL A 134 4.78 -6.46 -18.02
N SER A 135 4.21 -5.61 -18.87
CA SER A 135 2.90 -5.87 -19.51
C SER A 135 2.94 -7.08 -20.45
N GLU A 136 3.96 -7.18 -21.32
CA GLU A 136 4.11 -8.28 -22.28
C GLU A 136 4.43 -9.62 -21.62
N THR A 137 5.11 -9.64 -20.48
CA THR A 137 5.56 -10.89 -19.86
C THR A 137 4.73 -11.29 -18.65
N LEU A 138 4.44 -10.39 -17.72
CA LEU A 138 3.72 -10.77 -16.50
C LEU A 138 2.27 -11.16 -16.81
N ILE A 139 1.62 -10.42 -17.71
CA ILE A 139 0.24 -10.67 -18.10
C ILE A 139 0.18 -11.72 -19.21
N ALA A 140 0.81 -11.46 -20.36
CA ALA A 140 0.60 -12.31 -21.54
C ALA A 140 1.20 -13.73 -21.39
N LYS A 141 2.19 -13.93 -20.50
CA LYS A 141 2.74 -15.26 -20.19
C LYS A 141 2.17 -15.88 -18.90
N GLY A 142 1.16 -15.26 -18.28
CA GLY A 142 0.44 -15.84 -17.14
C GLY A 142 1.20 -15.88 -15.81
N PHE A 143 2.26 -15.08 -15.65
CA PHE A 143 3.03 -15.04 -14.41
C PHE A 143 2.23 -14.46 -13.25
N VAL A 144 1.33 -13.51 -13.50
CA VAL A 144 0.43 -12.98 -12.46
C VAL A 144 -0.39 -14.12 -11.84
N THR A 145 -1.03 -14.95 -12.66
CA THR A 145 -1.82 -16.11 -12.20
C THR A 145 -0.97 -17.08 -11.38
N ARG A 146 0.26 -17.33 -11.82
CA ARG A 146 1.21 -18.19 -11.10
C ARG A 146 1.63 -17.62 -9.75
N LEU A 147 1.95 -16.32 -9.69
CA LEU A 147 2.25 -15.60 -8.43
C LEU A 147 1.07 -15.63 -7.46
N LEU A 148 -0.16 -15.42 -7.95
CA LEU A 148 -1.37 -15.59 -7.14
C LEU A 148 -1.51 -17.04 -6.65
N GLY A 149 -1.15 -18.02 -7.48
CA GLY A 149 -1.03 -19.42 -7.10
C GLY A 149 -0.04 -19.67 -5.95
N VAL A 150 1.10 -18.96 -5.93
CA VAL A 150 2.06 -19.01 -4.81
C VAL A 150 1.45 -18.41 -3.55
N SER A 151 0.71 -17.30 -3.64
CA SER A 151 0.10 -16.66 -2.45
C SER A 151 -0.93 -17.54 -1.73
N LYS A 152 -1.46 -18.58 -2.39
CA LYS A 152 -2.40 -19.55 -1.80
C LYS A 152 -1.72 -20.65 -0.99
N ARG A 153 -0.42 -20.86 -1.18
CA ARG A 153 0.33 -21.96 -0.57
C ARG A 153 0.82 -21.56 0.82
N GLU A 154 1.14 -22.55 1.65
CA GLU A 154 1.78 -22.30 2.94
C GLU A 154 3.18 -21.67 2.75
N GLY A 155 3.52 -20.72 3.62
CA GLY A 155 4.75 -19.95 3.52
C GLY A 155 5.00 -19.04 4.73
N THR A 156 6.18 -18.42 4.73
CA THR A 156 6.55 -17.39 5.72
C THR A 156 5.87 -16.07 5.39
N ALA A 157 5.71 -15.18 6.38
CA ALA A 157 5.24 -13.81 6.14
C ALA A 157 6.13 -13.06 5.14
N SER A 158 7.46 -13.27 5.22
CA SER A 158 8.45 -12.75 4.26
C SER A 158 8.16 -13.21 2.82
N LEU A 159 7.93 -14.51 2.61
CA LEU A 159 7.61 -15.05 1.29
C LEU A 159 6.34 -14.43 0.72
N HIS A 160 5.25 -14.40 1.50
CA HIS A 160 3.99 -13.80 1.04
C HIS A 160 4.14 -12.30 0.78
N TRP A 161 4.87 -11.57 1.63
CA TRP A 161 5.19 -10.16 1.41
C TRP A 161 5.90 -9.97 0.07
N LEU A 162 6.92 -10.78 -0.22
CA LEU A 162 7.67 -10.67 -1.47
C LEU A 162 6.82 -10.97 -2.71
N VAL A 163 5.90 -11.96 -2.64
CA VAL A 163 4.95 -12.23 -3.73
C VAL A 163 4.08 -11.00 -4.01
N TRP A 164 3.45 -10.43 -2.98
CA TRP A 164 2.62 -9.23 -3.12
C TRP A 164 3.45 -8.01 -3.51
N LYS A 165 4.71 -7.94 -3.09
CA LYS A 165 5.63 -6.88 -3.48
C LYS A 165 5.94 -6.92 -4.96
N VAL A 166 6.17 -8.10 -5.55
CA VAL A 166 6.34 -8.25 -7.00
C VAL A 166 5.11 -7.69 -7.73
N LEU A 167 3.90 -8.04 -7.31
CA LEU A 167 2.67 -7.52 -7.92
C LEU A 167 2.55 -5.99 -7.76
N LEU A 168 2.82 -5.46 -6.57
CA LEU A 168 2.77 -4.02 -6.29
C LEU A 168 3.74 -3.22 -7.17
N VAL A 169 5.01 -3.65 -7.27
CA VAL A 169 5.98 -2.94 -8.13
C VAL A 169 5.66 -3.11 -9.61
N SER A 170 5.00 -4.20 -9.99
CA SER A 170 4.52 -4.40 -11.36
C SER A 170 3.43 -3.40 -11.76
N CYS A 171 2.74 -2.80 -10.79
CA CYS A 171 1.70 -1.81 -11.08
C CYS A 171 2.23 -0.47 -11.63
N GLU A 172 3.54 -0.26 -11.70
CA GLU A 172 4.11 0.86 -12.47
C GLU A 172 3.76 0.75 -13.97
N ALA A 173 3.54 -0.47 -14.49
CA ALA A 173 2.98 -0.68 -15.82
C ALA A 173 1.44 -0.63 -15.77
N PRO A 174 0.78 0.28 -16.50
CA PRO A 174 -0.65 0.57 -16.34
C PRO A 174 -1.59 -0.59 -16.73
N GLU A 175 -1.11 -1.58 -17.48
CA GLU A 175 -1.87 -2.78 -17.84
C GLU A 175 -2.05 -3.72 -16.65
N VAL A 176 -1.09 -3.73 -15.71
CA VAL A 176 -1.12 -4.60 -14.53
C VAL A 176 -2.24 -4.24 -13.56
N PRO A 177 -2.40 -2.99 -13.08
CA PRO A 177 -3.50 -2.66 -12.20
C PRO A 177 -4.85 -2.89 -12.88
N ARG A 178 -4.98 -2.62 -14.19
CA ARG A 178 -6.21 -2.92 -14.96
C ARG A 178 -6.54 -4.41 -15.02
N TYR A 179 -5.51 -5.25 -15.19
CA TYR A 179 -5.68 -6.71 -15.17
C TYR A 179 -6.08 -7.21 -13.78
N LEU A 180 -5.42 -6.70 -12.74
CA LEU A 180 -5.65 -7.11 -11.35
C LEU A 180 -7.00 -6.60 -10.81
N SER A 181 -7.37 -5.35 -11.12
CA SER A 181 -8.59 -4.70 -10.60
C SER A 181 -9.88 -5.35 -11.10
N THR A 182 -9.82 -6.00 -12.27
CA THR A 182 -10.96 -6.73 -12.86
C THR A 182 -11.02 -8.21 -12.43
N SER A 183 -10.04 -8.70 -11.68
CA SER A 183 -9.93 -10.10 -11.26
C SER A 183 -10.54 -10.33 -9.87
N LEU A 184 -11.66 -11.06 -9.80
CA LEU A 184 -12.30 -11.47 -8.54
C LEU A 184 -11.33 -12.25 -7.63
N GLU A 185 -10.58 -13.18 -8.22
CA GLU A 185 -9.58 -13.97 -7.50
C GLU A 185 -8.53 -13.09 -6.81
N THR A 186 -8.06 -12.06 -7.50
CA THR A 186 -7.08 -11.11 -6.94
C THR A 186 -7.64 -10.42 -5.70
N TRP A 187 -8.85 -9.88 -5.78
CA TRP A 187 -9.50 -9.22 -4.64
C TRP A 187 -9.74 -10.17 -3.47
N GLN A 188 -10.20 -11.40 -3.75
CA GLN A 188 -10.41 -12.42 -2.72
C GLN A 188 -9.11 -12.79 -2.01
N LEU A 189 -8.01 -12.94 -2.75
CA LEU A 189 -6.70 -13.25 -2.19
C LEU A 189 -6.10 -12.09 -1.41
N ILE A 190 -6.24 -10.85 -1.89
CA ILE A 190 -5.84 -9.65 -1.14
C ILE A 190 -6.61 -9.59 0.18
N TYR A 191 -7.93 -9.72 0.14
CA TYR A 191 -8.77 -9.71 1.33
C TYR A 191 -8.38 -10.82 2.31
N ALA A 192 -8.26 -12.06 1.84
CA ALA A 192 -7.90 -13.20 2.67
C ALA A 192 -6.51 -13.04 3.30
N THR A 193 -5.51 -12.59 2.53
CA THR A 193 -4.15 -12.38 3.03
C THR A 193 -4.12 -11.24 4.05
N LEU A 194 -4.77 -10.11 3.76
CA LEU A 194 -4.84 -8.97 4.67
C LEU A 194 -5.57 -9.35 5.98
N LEU A 195 -6.68 -10.06 5.87
CA LEU A 195 -7.45 -10.56 7.01
C LEU A 195 -6.61 -11.51 7.86
N TYR A 196 -5.91 -12.45 7.24
CA TYR A 196 -5.05 -13.40 7.94
C TYR A 196 -3.91 -12.67 8.66
N GLY A 197 -3.17 -11.81 7.96
CA GLY A 197 -2.05 -11.05 8.50
C GLY A 197 -2.45 -10.09 9.62
N PHE A 198 -3.69 -9.57 9.60
CA PHE A 198 -4.20 -8.68 10.64
C PHE A 198 -4.72 -9.46 11.86
N LYS A 199 -5.46 -10.56 11.66
CA LYS A 199 -6.11 -11.29 12.76
C LYS A 199 -5.25 -12.33 13.46
N HIS A 200 -4.27 -12.91 12.78
CA HIS A 200 -3.55 -14.08 13.29
C HIS A 200 -2.10 -13.77 13.67
N GLY A 201 -1.62 -14.42 14.74
CA GLY A 201 -0.28 -14.25 15.30
C GLY A 201 -0.21 -13.20 16.41
N ASN A 202 0.99 -12.94 16.95
CA ASN A 202 1.20 -11.97 18.03
C ASN A 202 0.87 -10.55 17.54
N GLN A 203 -0.10 -9.86 18.14
CA GLN A 203 -0.58 -8.53 17.74
C GLN A 203 0.52 -7.46 17.60
N THR A 204 1.62 -7.57 18.36
CA THR A 204 2.78 -6.67 18.21
C THR A 204 3.42 -6.70 16.82
N GLY A 205 3.36 -7.82 16.10
CA GLY A 205 3.82 -7.92 14.72
C GLY A 205 2.96 -7.16 13.69
N ILE A 206 1.93 -6.41 14.10
CA ILE A 206 1.16 -5.52 13.18
C ILE A 206 1.98 -4.27 12.91
N VAL A 207 2.83 -3.88 13.86
CA VAL A 207 3.61 -2.64 13.81
C VAL A 207 5.11 -2.86 13.65
N ASP A 208 5.55 -4.13 13.65
CA ASP A 208 6.95 -4.51 13.48
C ASP A 208 7.11 -5.79 12.65
N GLY A 209 8.25 -5.91 11.97
CA GLY A 209 8.67 -7.07 11.18
C GLY A 209 7.99 -7.26 9.82
N ASP A 210 8.15 -8.47 9.27
CA ASP A 210 7.67 -8.82 7.92
C ASP A 210 6.16 -8.71 7.79
N ARG A 211 5.41 -8.99 8.87
CA ARG A 211 3.95 -8.93 8.86
C ARG A 211 3.45 -7.49 8.77
N ALA A 212 4.06 -6.54 9.48
CA ALA A 212 3.75 -5.11 9.31
C ALA A 212 4.01 -4.66 7.86
N THR A 213 5.13 -5.11 7.28
CA THR A 213 5.50 -4.79 5.90
C THR A 213 4.53 -5.39 4.89
N LEU A 214 4.10 -6.64 5.09
CA LEU A 214 3.06 -7.31 4.29
C LEU A 214 1.75 -6.51 4.30
N LEU A 215 1.27 -6.12 5.49
CA LEU A 215 0.02 -5.36 5.63
C LEU A 215 0.11 -4.01 4.90
N LEU A 216 1.22 -3.29 5.08
CA LEU A 216 1.44 -2.00 4.42
C LEU A 216 1.46 -2.12 2.91
N ASP A 217 2.20 -3.09 2.35
CA ASP A 217 2.30 -3.24 0.90
C ASP A 217 1.01 -3.78 0.27
N LEU A 218 0.24 -4.61 0.98
CA LEU A 218 -1.12 -4.99 0.57
C LEU A 218 -2.06 -3.78 0.50
N ILE A 219 -2.06 -2.90 1.50
CA ILE A 219 -2.91 -1.71 1.49
C ILE A 219 -2.48 -0.72 0.39
N LYS A 220 -1.17 -0.61 0.11
CA LYS A 220 -0.68 0.16 -1.05
C LYS A 220 -1.20 -0.44 -2.37
N LEU A 221 -1.16 -1.76 -2.52
CA LEU A 221 -1.70 -2.43 -3.71
C LEU A 221 -3.21 -2.15 -3.84
N VAL A 222 -3.98 -2.29 -2.76
CA VAL A 222 -5.41 -1.94 -2.73
C VAL A 222 -5.62 -0.50 -3.19
N THR A 223 -4.81 0.46 -2.70
CA THR A 223 -4.92 1.87 -3.09
C THR A 223 -4.77 2.05 -4.60
N VAL A 224 -3.79 1.37 -5.21
CA VAL A 224 -3.57 1.39 -6.66
C VAL A 224 -4.77 0.80 -7.41
N LEU A 225 -5.27 -0.37 -6.97
CA LEU A 225 -6.38 -1.06 -7.66
C LEU A 225 -7.71 -0.31 -7.54
N VAL A 226 -8.00 0.27 -6.37
CA VAL A 226 -9.20 1.10 -6.17
C VAL A 226 -9.16 2.34 -7.06
N ASN A 227 -8.00 3.01 -7.14
CA ASN A 227 -7.82 4.17 -8.00
C ASN A 227 -7.99 3.84 -9.48
N ASP A 228 -7.47 2.70 -9.94
CA ASP A 228 -7.65 2.23 -11.33
C ASP A 228 -9.11 1.90 -11.65
N MET A 229 -9.82 1.23 -10.74
CA MET A 229 -11.21 0.83 -10.95
C MET A 229 -12.20 2.02 -10.91
N GLN A 230 -11.85 3.11 -10.23
CA GLN A 230 -12.69 4.31 -10.00
C GLN A 230 -14.05 4.06 -9.30
N LEU A 231 -14.41 2.80 -9.04
CA LEU A 231 -15.57 2.33 -8.28
C LEU A 231 -16.89 3.04 -8.62
N THR A 232 -17.21 3.17 -9.91
CA THR A 232 -18.46 3.80 -10.34
C THR A 232 -19.64 2.82 -10.26
N ALA A 233 -20.87 3.35 -10.24
CA ALA A 233 -22.09 2.54 -10.23
C ALA A 233 -22.24 1.64 -11.48
N ASP A 234 -21.63 2.02 -12.61
CA ASP A 234 -21.63 1.19 -13.81
C ASP A 234 -20.60 0.06 -13.72
N GLN A 235 -19.45 0.28 -13.08
CA GLN A 235 -18.50 -0.79 -12.77
C GLN A 235 -19.08 -1.80 -11.79
N GLU A 236 -19.88 -1.35 -10.82
CA GLU A 236 -20.57 -2.23 -9.86
C GLU A 236 -21.50 -3.22 -10.55
N LYS A 237 -22.24 -2.76 -11.57
CA LYS A 237 -23.11 -3.63 -12.37
C LYS A 237 -22.32 -4.66 -13.19
N LEU A 238 -21.11 -4.31 -13.64
CA LEU A 238 -20.27 -5.18 -14.45
C LEU A 238 -19.56 -6.24 -13.61
N LEU A 239 -19.14 -5.91 -12.38
CA LEU A 239 -18.33 -6.75 -11.52
C LEU A 239 -18.89 -6.83 -10.08
N PRO A 240 -20.13 -7.31 -9.88
CA PRO A 240 -20.81 -7.27 -8.57
C PRO A 240 -20.08 -8.07 -7.47
N ASP A 241 -19.44 -9.18 -7.82
CA ASP A 241 -18.70 -10.01 -6.86
C ASP A 241 -17.40 -9.33 -6.39
N VAL A 242 -16.76 -8.57 -7.29
CA VAL A 242 -15.60 -7.75 -6.95
C VAL A 242 -16.02 -6.68 -5.96
N PHE A 243 -17.14 -5.98 -6.22
CA PHE A 243 -17.66 -4.97 -5.30
C PHE A 243 -18.02 -5.56 -3.95
N THR A 244 -18.62 -6.75 -3.90
CA THR A 244 -18.89 -7.47 -2.64
C THR A 244 -17.61 -7.68 -1.83
N THR A 245 -16.52 -8.07 -2.50
CA THR A 245 -15.21 -8.25 -1.86
C THR A 245 -14.60 -6.92 -1.41
N VAL A 246 -14.73 -5.85 -2.21
CA VAL A 246 -14.29 -4.50 -1.84
C VAL A 246 -15.07 -3.96 -0.63
N HIS A 247 -16.37 -4.27 -0.51
CA HIS A 247 -17.17 -3.96 0.68
C HIS A 247 -16.61 -4.64 1.94
N GLN A 248 -16.30 -5.93 1.85
CA GLN A 248 -15.68 -6.67 2.96
C GLN A 248 -14.32 -6.10 3.35
N LEU A 249 -13.52 -5.73 2.34
CA LEU A 249 -12.22 -5.07 2.53
C LEU A 249 -12.37 -3.72 3.23
N GLY A 250 -13.36 -2.91 2.87
CA GLY A 250 -13.70 -1.67 3.56
C GLY A 250 -13.97 -1.90 5.05
N GLY A 251 -14.73 -2.94 5.37
CA GLY A 251 -14.98 -3.36 6.76
C GLY A 251 -13.70 -3.74 7.52
N LEU A 252 -12.76 -4.42 6.85
CA LEU A 252 -11.45 -4.77 7.42
C LEU A 252 -10.56 -3.54 7.63
N LEU A 253 -10.52 -2.60 6.67
CA LEU A 253 -9.76 -1.36 6.79
C LEU A 253 -10.25 -0.49 7.97
N LEU A 254 -11.56 -0.45 8.21
CA LEU A 254 -12.13 0.20 9.39
C LEU A 254 -11.70 -0.50 10.69
N LYS A 255 -11.59 -1.83 10.71
CA LYS A 255 -11.03 -2.57 11.86
C LYS A 255 -9.55 -2.23 12.09
N ILE A 256 -8.77 -2.05 11.03
CA ILE A 256 -7.37 -1.58 11.12
C ILE A 256 -7.31 -0.18 11.73
N LEU A 257 -8.20 0.75 11.34
CA LEU A 257 -8.28 2.07 11.96
C LEU A 257 -8.63 2.00 13.45
N ARG A 258 -9.52 1.09 13.84
CA ARG A 258 -9.91 0.84 15.25
C ARG A 258 -8.84 0.12 16.06
N PHE A 259 -7.82 -0.45 15.43
CA PHE A 259 -6.85 -1.27 16.13
C PHE A 259 -6.17 -0.49 17.28
N THR A 260 -6.22 -1.07 18.46
CA THR A 260 -5.55 -0.61 19.68
C THR A 260 -4.88 -1.81 20.35
N HIS A 261 -3.80 -1.56 21.09
CA HIS A 261 -3.07 -2.61 21.81
C HIS A 261 -2.48 -2.02 23.08
N SER A 262 -2.51 -2.77 24.18
CA SER A 262 -2.06 -2.31 25.50
C SER A 262 -0.58 -1.90 25.53
N GLU A 263 0.25 -2.60 24.75
CA GLU A 263 1.70 -2.38 24.71
C GLU A 263 2.17 -1.45 23.58
N ILE A 264 1.27 -1.07 22.66
CA ILE A 264 1.62 -0.24 21.51
C ILE A 264 1.00 1.14 21.70
N SER A 265 1.84 2.18 21.76
CA SER A 265 1.34 3.55 21.79
C SER A 265 0.43 3.83 20.58
N PRO A 266 -0.72 4.50 20.76
CA PRO A 266 -1.54 4.97 19.63
C PRO A 266 -0.80 5.90 18.67
N LEU A 267 0.30 6.51 19.12
CA LEU A 267 1.18 7.39 18.34
C LEU A 267 2.41 6.67 17.78
N ASN A 268 2.48 5.33 17.91
CA ASN A 268 3.56 4.53 17.32
C ASN A 268 3.65 4.81 15.80
N GLY A 269 4.87 5.06 15.32
CA GLY A 269 5.13 5.43 13.92
C GLY A 269 4.52 4.43 12.94
N SER A 270 4.85 3.16 13.04
CA SER A 270 4.34 2.12 12.13
C SER A 270 2.82 1.96 12.20
N LEU A 271 2.22 2.06 13.40
CA LEU A 271 0.77 2.00 13.56
C LEU A 271 0.08 3.18 12.85
N VAL A 272 0.59 4.39 13.06
CA VAL A 272 0.07 5.60 12.40
C VAL A 272 0.22 5.48 10.89
N GLU A 273 1.34 4.94 10.38
CA GLU A 273 1.54 4.71 8.95
C GLU A 273 0.51 3.74 8.39
N LEU A 274 0.30 2.61 9.07
CA LEU A 274 -0.68 1.60 8.66
C LEU A 274 -2.10 2.18 8.59
N LYS A 275 -2.50 2.95 9.61
CA LYS A 275 -3.80 3.63 9.64
C LYS A 275 -3.90 4.70 8.55
N ASN A 276 -2.84 5.46 8.31
CA ASN A 276 -2.83 6.48 7.26
C ASN A 276 -2.92 5.86 5.87
N LYS A 277 -2.30 4.69 5.64
CA LYS A 277 -2.49 3.92 4.39
C LYS A 277 -3.91 3.43 4.20
N ALA A 278 -4.61 3.04 5.27
CA ALA A 278 -6.04 2.75 5.17
C ALA A 278 -6.86 3.99 4.78
N MET A 279 -6.51 5.17 5.30
CA MET A 279 -7.14 6.43 4.88
C MET A 279 -6.87 6.77 3.41
N GLU A 280 -5.67 6.48 2.90
CA GLU A 280 -5.35 6.67 1.48
C GLU A 280 -6.28 5.86 0.56
N VAL A 281 -6.63 4.62 0.93
CA VAL A 281 -7.63 3.83 0.19
C VAL A 281 -8.98 4.56 0.16
N PHE A 282 -9.40 5.11 1.29
CA PHE A 282 -10.70 5.79 1.42
C PHE A 282 -10.79 7.09 0.61
N ILE A 283 -9.67 7.73 0.26
CA ILE A 283 -9.67 8.90 -0.64
C ILE A 283 -10.28 8.56 -2.00
N PHE A 284 -10.01 7.35 -2.50
CA PHE A 284 -10.42 6.91 -3.83
C PHE A 284 -11.82 6.28 -3.86
N LEU A 285 -12.50 6.18 -2.72
CA LEU A 285 -13.87 5.69 -2.66
C LEU A 285 -14.86 6.83 -2.92
N PRO A 286 -15.96 6.57 -3.68
CA PRO A 286 -17.09 7.49 -3.71
C PRO A 286 -17.60 7.78 -2.30
N GLY A 287 -17.95 9.04 -2.01
CA GLY A 287 -18.40 9.44 -0.68
C GLY A 287 -19.61 8.63 -0.16
N SER A 288 -20.53 8.25 -1.06
CA SER A 288 -21.67 7.39 -0.74
C SER A 288 -21.25 5.98 -0.32
N LEU A 289 -20.29 5.38 -1.01
CA LEU A 289 -19.75 4.06 -0.68
C LEU A 289 -19.00 4.09 0.66
N LEU A 290 -18.18 5.11 0.87
CA LEU A 290 -17.47 5.31 2.12
C LEU A 290 -18.43 5.53 3.30
N ALA A 291 -19.49 6.32 3.11
CA ALA A 291 -20.55 6.48 4.10
C ALA A 291 -21.25 5.14 4.41
N ALA A 292 -21.55 4.34 3.37
CA ALA A 292 -22.14 3.01 3.56
C ALA A 292 -21.22 2.08 4.37
N PHE A 293 -19.91 2.04 4.11
CA PHE A 293 -18.95 1.24 4.88
C PHE A 293 -18.98 1.59 6.36
N ILE A 294 -19.02 2.88 6.65
CA ILE A 294 -19.01 3.42 8.00
C ILE A 294 -20.33 3.12 8.73
N GLN A 295 -21.47 3.26 8.06
CA GLN A 295 -22.80 3.00 8.63
C GLN A 295 -23.11 1.51 8.80
N GLN A 296 -22.54 0.63 7.96
CA GLN A 296 -22.74 -0.82 8.02
C GLN A 296 -21.91 -1.52 9.11
N GLN A 297 -21.00 -0.81 9.78
CA GLN A 297 -20.25 -1.39 10.89
C GLN A 297 -21.19 -1.68 12.06
N PRO A 298 -21.14 -2.89 12.66
CA PRO A 298 -21.77 -3.13 13.94
C PRO A 298 -21.25 -2.10 14.95
N CYS A 299 -22.16 -1.41 15.63
CA CYS A 299 -21.85 -0.53 16.76
C CYS A 299 -21.44 -1.33 18.02
N THR A 300 -21.28 -2.65 17.88
CA THR A 300 -20.95 -3.61 18.93
C THR A 300 -19.59 -4.20 18.63
N ASP A 301 -18.59 -3.85 19.44
CA ASP A 301 -17.43 -4.70 19.60
C ASP A 301 -17.89 -5.99 20.26
N GLU A 302 -17.97 -7.07 19.47
CA GLU A 302 -18.35 -8.42 19.96
C GLU A 302 -17.42 -8.93 21.07
N GLU A 303 -16.21 -8.34 21.21
CA GLU A 303 -15.21 -8.72 22.20
C GLU A 303 -15.33 -7.98 23.54
N THR A 304 -15.98 -6.81 23.60
CA THR A 304 -16.03 -5.99 24.83
C THR A 304 -17.45 -5.71 25.33
N GLY A 305 -18.48 -5.89 24.48
CA GLY A 305 -19.88 -5.63 24.86
C GLY A 305 -20.18 -4.16 25.20
N VAL A 306 -19.22 -3.26 24.99
CA VAL A 306 -19.36 -1.83 25.25
C VAL A 306 -19.83 -1.16 23.95
N ILE A 307 -21.10 -0.73 23.94
CA ILE A 307 -21.64 0.17 22.92
C ILE A 307 -21.18 1.56 23.30
N ASP A 308 -19.97 1.94 22.93
CA ASP A 308 -19.55 3.34 23.08
C ASP A 308 -18.60 3.75 21.98
N GLY A 309 -19.17 4.08 20.84
CA GLY A 309 -18.45 4.67 19.72
C GLY A 309 -19.42 5.37 18.82
N SER A 310 -19.18 6.64 18.51
CA SER A 310 -19.88 7.23 17.38
C SER A 310 -19.49 6.45 16.11
N ILE A 311 -20.38 6.43 15.12
CA ILE A 311 -20.17 5.76 13.84
C ILE A 311 -18.82 6.19 13.19
N LEU A 312 -18.34 7.41 13.48
CA LEU A 312 -17.09 7.98 12.97
C LEU A 312 -15.91 7.89 13.93
N SER A 313 -16.02 7.21 15.08
CA SER A 313 -14.91 7.10 16.05
C SER A 313 -13.57 6.71 15.41
N PRO A 314 -13.48 5.75 14.46
CA PRO A 314 -12.18 5.35 13.93
C PRO A 314 -11.50 6.46 13.12
N VAL A 315 -12.31 7.25 12.40
CA VAL A 315 -11.84 8.39 11.60
C VAL A 315 -11.45 9.54 12.51
N ILE A 316 -12.25 9.83 13.55
CA ILE A 316 -12.00 10.90 14.50
C ILE A 316 -10.77 10.60 15.36
N ASP A 317 -10.61 9.37 15.85
CA ASP A 317 -9.46 8.96 16.66
C ASP A 317 -8.17 9.02 15.84
N HIS A 318 -8.22 8.59 14.58
CA HIS A 318 -7.09 8.74 13.67
C HIS A 318 -6.79 10.21 13.36
N LEU A 319 -7.81 11.06 13.17
CA LEU A 319 -7.63 12.51 13.02
C LEU A 319 -6.92 13.11 14.24
N HIS A 320 -7.33 12.75 15.45
CA HIS A 320 -6.70 13.21 16.68
C HIS A 320 -5.24 12.75 16.76
N ALA A 321 -4.96 11.47 16.48
CA ALA A 321 -3.59 10.95 16.43
C ALA A 321 -2.74 11.71 15.39
N MET A 322 -3.27 11.97 14.19
CA MET A 322 -2.59 12.72 13.14
C MET A 322 -2.33 14.18 13.54
N LEU A 323 -3.28 14.85 14.20
CA LEU A 323 -3.05 16.19 14.76
C LEU A 323 -1.91 16.17 15.78
N LEU A 324 -1.84 15.17 16.66
CA LEU A 324 -0.75 15.06 17.62
C LEU A 324 0.60 14.87 16.93
N VAL A 325 0.75 13.87 16.07
CA VAL A 325 2.05 13.55 15.45
C VAL A 325 2.52 14.57 14.40
N VAL A 326 1.61 15.22 13.67
CA VAL A 326 1.96 16.21 12.63
C VAL A 326 2.12 17.61 13.21
N ARG A 327 1.25 18.02 14.15
CA ARG A 327 1.18 19.41 14.60
C ARG A 327 1.77 19.65 15.97
N VAL A 328 1.50 18.76 16.92
CA VAL A 328 1.93 18.95 18.31
C VAL A 328 3.37 18.48 18.45
N GLU A 329 3.64 17.22 18.10
CA GLU A 329 4.94 16.58 18.24
C GLU A 329 5.84 16.80 17.01
N LYS A 330 5.25 17.13 15.84
CA LYS A 330 5.96 17.38 14.58
C LYS A 330 6.88 16.23 14.14
N MET A 331 6.49 15.00 14.45
CA MET A 331 7.21 13.78 14.06
C MET A 331 6.96 13.40 12.59
N ARG A 332 5.91 13.96 11.97
CA ARG A 332 5.53 13.69 10.58
C ARG A 332 5.33 14.98 9.78
N PRO A 333 5.59 14.96 8.46
CA PRO A 333 5.40 16.13 7.60
C PRO A 333 3.91 16.47 7.42
N LEU A 334 3.61 17.76 7.24
CA LEU A 334 2.25 18.28 7.11
C LEU A 334 1.42 17.58 6.02
N LYS A 335 2.03 17.26 4.89
CA LYS A 335 1.37 16.59 3.76
C LYS A 335 0.72 15.26 4.11
N GLU A 336 1.20 14.57 5.15
CA GLU A 336 0.62 13.29 5.58
C GLU A 336 -0.74 13.45 6.25
N MET A 337 -1.14 14.68 6.61
CA MET A 337 -2.48 14.98 7.11
C MET A 337 -3.56 14.94 6.01
N LEU A 338 -3.15 15.05 4.75
CA LEU A 338 -4.06 15.26 3.63
C LEU A 338 -5.06 14.10 3.44
N PRO A 339 -4.67 12.81 3.48
CA PRO A 339 -5.62 11.70 3.42
C PRO A 339 -6.75 11.81 4.44
N THR A 340 -6.39 12.12 5.69
CA THR A 340 -7.36 12.25 6.78
C THR A 340 -8.35 13.38 6.52
N LEU A 341 -7.86 14.55 6.10
CA LEU A 341 -8.72 15.72 5.82
C LEU A 341 -9.63 15.50 4.61
N ILE A 342 -9.13 14.86 3.55
CA ILE A 342 -9.94 14.53 2.37
C ILE A 342 -11.06 13.57 2.74
N VAL A 343 -10.77 12.53 3.52
CA VAL A 343 -11.78 11.57 3.98
C VAL A 343 -12.85 12.26 4.84
N CYS A 344 -12.44 13.08 5.81
CA CYS A 344 -13.38 13.86 6.64
C CYS A 344 -14.27 14.78 5.79
N HIS A 345 -13.68 15.48 4.83
CA HIS A 345 -14.41 16.32 3.88
C HIS A 345 -15.38 15.50 3.03
N ASN A 346 -14.94 14.40 2.41
CA ASN A 346 -15.76 13.59 1.52
C ASN A 346 -16.96 12.98 2.26
N LEU A 347 -16.77 12.55 3.51
CA LEU A 347 -17.84 12.09 4.37
C LEU A 347 -18.84 13.20 4.69
N ALA A 348 -18.38 14.38 5.11
CA ALA A 348 -19.27 15.52 5.38
C ALA A 348 -20.03 15.97 4.13
N LYS A 349 -19.37 15.96 2.97
CA LYS A 349 -19.93 16.37 1.68
C LYS A 349 -21.06 15.45 1.20
N THR A 350 -21.19 14.24 1.74
CA THR A 350 -22.36 13.38 1.45
C THR A 350 -23.68 14.01 1.89
N GLY A 351 -23.66 14.98 2.82
CA GLY A 351 -24.85 15.60 3.36
C GLY A 351 -25.65 14.70 4.32
N SER A 352 -25.13 13.52 4.69
CA SER A 352 -25.79 12.62 5.63
C SER A 352 -25.95 13.30 7.00
N PRO A 353 -27.19 13.43 7.53
CA PRO A 353 -27.44 14.09 8.81
C PRO A 353 -26.69 13.42 9.97
N ASP A 354 -26.61 12.09 9.98
CA ASP A 354 -25.94 11.33 11.04
C ASP A 354 -24.42 11.57 11.04
N ILE A 355 -23.81 11.60 9.85
CA ILE A 355 -22.37 11.89 9.69
C ILE A 355 -22.07 13.32 10.12
N LEU A 356 -22.86 14.30 9.65
CA LEU A 356 -22.67 15.71 10.00
C LEU A 356 -22.88 15.94 11.50
N ALA A 357 -23.95 15.41 12.09
CA ALA A 357 -24.21 15.51 13.53
C ALA A 357 -23.07 14.91 14.35
N CYS A 358 -22.54 13.77 13.91
CA CYS A 358 -21.40 13.12 14.55
C CYS A 358 -20.13 13.99 14.49
N PHE A 359 -19.78 14.53 13.32
CA PHE A 359 -18.62 15.42 13.20
C PHE A 359 -18.81 16.72 13.99
N LYS A 360 -19.98 17.37 13.90
CA LYS A 360 -20.26 18.60 14.68
C LYS A 360 -20.09 18.35 16.18
N LYS A 361 -20.66 17.26 16.69
CA LYS A 361 -20.56 16.87 18.10
C LYS A 361 -19.11 16.61 18.53
N ALA A 362 -18.28 16.04 17.65
CA ALA A 362 -16.91 15.66 17.96
C ALA A 362 -15.90 16.80 17.76
N ILE A 363 -16.09 17.65 16.76
CA ILE A 363 -15.09 18.60 16.27
C ILE A 363 -15.39 20.04 16.68
N LEU A 364 -16.65 20.49 16.59
CA LEU A 364 -16.98 21.89 16.86
C LEU A 364 -17.11 22.10 18.39
N PRO A 365 -16.34 23.02 18.98
CA PRO A 365 -16.54 23.40 20.38
C PRO A 365 -17.92 24.05 20.56
N ALA A 366 -18.58 23.79 21.69
CA ALA A 366 -19.84 24.44 22.00
C ALA A 366 -19.69 25.97 21.95
N THR A 367 -20.63 26.64 21.28
CA THR A 367 -20.74 28.10 21.32
C THR A 367 -21.16 28.48 22.74
N LYS A 368 -20.32 29.26 23.44
CA LYS A 368 -20.57 29.63 24.84
C LYS A 368 -21.84 30.49 24.91
N SER A 369 -22.98 29.88 25.24
CA SER A 369 -24.18 30.59 25.64
C SER A 369 -24.14 30.82 27.15
N GLY A 370 -23.61 31.96 27.59
CA GLY A 370 -23.70 32.41 28.99
C GLY A 370 -22.83 31.65 29.99
N ASP A 371 -22.06 32.41 30.76
CA ASP A 371 -21.29 31.90 31.89
C ASP A 371 -22.21 31.15 32.86
N LEU A 372 -21.95 29.85 33.13
CA LEU A 372 -22.27 29.10 34.36
C LEU A 372 -22.15 27.56 34.23
N VAL A 373 -21.94 27.00 33.02
CA VAL A 373 -21.72 25.53 32.88
C VAL A 373 -20.23 25.19 33.07
N PRO A 374 -19.87 24.30 34.02
CA PRO A 374 -18.48 23.89 34.19
C PRO A 374 -17.95 23.17 32.94
N VAL A 375 -16.86 23.69 32.37
CA VAL A 375 -16.20 23.12 31.20
C VAL A 375 -15.72 21.71 31.52
N THR A 376 -16.30 20.71 30.88
CA THR A 376 -15.93 19.31 31.10
C THR A 376 -14.54 19.00 30.50
N ALA A 377 -13.91 17.90 30.93
CA ALA A 377 -12.65 17.45 30.33
C ALA A 377 -12.81 17.18 28.82
N ILE A 378 -13.96 16.65 28.40
CA ILE A 378 -14.30 16.39 27.00
C ILE A 378 -14.31 17.71 26.20
N ASP A 379 -14.92 18.78 26.74
CA ASP A 379 -14.97 20.08 26.07
C ASP A 379 -13.58 20.70 25.91
N ARG A 380 -12.68 20.51 26.89
CA ARG A 380 -11.28 20.96 26.79
C ARG A 380 -10.53 20.21 25.68
N THR A 381 -10.70 18.89 25.61
CA THR A 381 -10.08 18.07 24.57
C THR A 381 -10.58 18.46 23.17
N LYS A 382 -11.89 18.67 23.00
CA LYS A 382 -12.46 19.16 21.74
C LYS A 382 -11.90 20.53 21.35
N ALA A 383 -11.89 21.48 22.30
CA ALA A 383 -11.33 22.80 22.06
C ALA A 383 -9.84 22.75 21.67
N PHE A 384 -9.07 21.85 22.29
CA PHE A 384 -7.67 21.62 21.96
C PHE A 384 -7.50 21.15 20.51
N PHE A 385 -8.18 20.09 20.09
CA PHE A 385 -8.06 19.58 18.72
C PHE A 385 -8.60 20.56 17.67
N PHE A 386 -9.70 21.26 17.97
CA PHE A 386 -10.22 22.31 17.10
C PHE A 386 -9.22 23.46 16.92
N MET A 387 -8.52 23.86 17.98
CA MET A 387 -7.45 24.84 17.89
C MET A 387 -6.32 24.37 16.96
N GLN A 388 -5.95 23.09 16.99
CA GLN A 388 -4.95 22.54 16.07
C GLN A 388 -5.43 22.58 14.61
N LEU A 389 -6.70 22.27 14.35
CA LEU A 389 -7.31 22.37 13.02
C LEU A 389 -7.31 23.80 12.48
N LYS A 390 -7.62 24.79 13.32
CA LYS A 390 -7.61 26.21 12.92
C LYS A 390 -6.25 26.66 12.38
N PHE A 391 -5.15 26.07 12.84
CA PHE A 391 -3.82 26.41 12.32
C PHE A 391 -3.71 26.12 10.82
N PHE A 392 -4.31 25.03 10.33
CA PHE A 392 -4.28 24.68 8.91
C PHE A 392 -4.99 25.71 8.03
N LEU A 393 -5.92 26.49 8.56
CA LEU A 393 -6.60 27.55 7.80
C LEU A 393 -5.62 28.65 7.32
N THR A 394 -4.41 28.70 7.89
CA THR A 394 -3.36 29.67 7.55
C THR A 394 -2.06 29.02 7.10
N CYS A 395 -2.01 27.69 6.91
CA CYS A 395 -0.78 27.04 6.47
C CYS A 395 -0.46 27.35 5.00
N LEU A 396 0.81 27.13 4.64
CA LEU A 396 1.33 27.34 3.28
C LEU A 396 0.88 26.23 2.31
N ASP A 397 0.66 25.03 2.82
CA ASP A 397 0.12 23.92 2.03
C ASP A 397 -1.33 24.23 1.64
N THR A 398 -1.55 24.44 0.34
CA THR A 398 -2.83 24.89 -0.21
C THR A 398 -3.91 23.84 -0.09
N ASP A 399 -3.56 22.55 -0.21
CA ASP A 399 -4.53 21.46 -0.18
C ASP A 399 -4.98 21.20 1.26
N VAL A 400 -4.04 21.14 2.21
CA VAL A 400 -4.36 21.01 3.64
C VAL A 400 -5.25 22.19 4.10
N ARG A 401 -4.91 23.42 3.69
CA ARG A 401 -5.72 24.61 4.00
C ARG A 401 -7.11 24.50 3.38
N ARG A 402 -7.20 24.14 2.10
CA ARG A 402 -8.47 24.03 1.36
C ARG A 402 -9.38 23.00 1.99
N TYR A 403 -8.93 21.75 2.16
CA TYR A 403 -9.76 20.67 2.69
C TYR A 403 -10.17 20.90 4.14
N THR A 404 -9.29 21.47 4.97
CA THR A 404 -9.68 21.86 6.34
C THR A 404 -10.78 22.93 6.31
N SER A 405 -10.61 23.96 5.47
CA SER A 405 -11.55 25.07 5.40
C SER A 405 -12.91 24.67 4.84
N GLU A 406 -12.93 23.93 3.72
CA GLU A 406 -14.17 23.42 3.12
C GLU A 406 -14.89 22.45 4.07
N TRP A 407 -14.17 21.56 4.74
CA TRP A 407 -14.76 20.64 5.71
C TRP A 407 -15.41 21.38 6.89
N LEU A 408 -14.68 22.30 7.53
CA LEU A 408 -15.23 23.07 8.66
C LEU A 408 -16.44 23.93 8.25
N PHE A 409 -16.46 24.43 7.01
CA PHE A 409 -17.62 25.17 6.48
C PHE A 409 -18.85 24.27 6.31
N LEU A 410 -18.68 23.03 5.82
CA LEU A 410 -19.75 22.03 5.78
C LEU A 410 -20.26 21.69 7.19
N LEU A 411 -19.38 21.60 8.19
CA LEU A 411 -19.79 21.39 9.59
C LEU A 411 -20.55 22.58 10.17
N CYS A 412 -20.42 23.77 9.60
CA CYS A 412 -21.20 24.95 9.98
C CYS A 412 -22.43 25.15 9.07
N ASP A 413 -22.94 24.08 8.44
CA ASP A 413 -24.09 24.12 7.52
C ASP A 413 -23.95 25.14 6.39
N GLU A 414 -22.71 25.35 5.92
CA GLU A 414 -22.37 26.39 4.93
C GLU A 414 -22.82 27.81 5.35
N ASN A 415 -22.96 28.05 6.65
CA ASN A 415 -23.34 29.33 7.22
C ASN A 415 -22.10 30.19 7.48
N ALA A 416 -21.95 31.27 6.70
CA ALA A 416 -20.81 32.18 6.80
C ALA A 416 -20.64 32.80 8.20
N LYS A 417 -21.73 33.09 8.91
CA LYS A 417 -21.69 33.69 10.26
C LYS A 417 -21.19 32.69 11.29
N GLU A 418 -21.70 31.47 11.25
CA GLU A 418 -21.30 30.39 12.17
C GLU A 418 -19.85 29.96 11.91
N TYR A 419 -19.49 29.79 10.65
CA TYR A 419 -18.11 29.49 10.26
C TYR A 419 -17.13 30.58 10.73
N THR A 420 -17.50 31.86 10.55
CA THR A 420 -16.71 33.00 11.05
C THR A 420 -16.64 33.03 12.57
N HIS A 421 -17.72 32.69 13.27
CA HIS A 421 -17.76 32.63 14.73
C HIS A 421 -16.75 31.61 15.27
N HIS A 422 -16.69 30.41 14.68
CA HIS A 422 -15.77 29.36 15.12
C HIS A 422 -14.31 29.61 14.68
N THR A 423 -14.10 30.03 13.44
CA THR A 423 -12.74 30.12 12.86
C THR A 423 -12.09 31.48 13.02
N GLY A 424 -12.87 32.55 13.20
CA GLY A 424 -12.43 33.94 13.21
C GLY A 424 -12.33 34.53 11.79
N VAL A 425 -12.69 35.82 11.64
CA VAL A 425 -12.78 36.52 10.35
C VAL A 425 -11.53 36.36 9.49
N GLY A 426 -10.33 36.54 10.07
CA GLY A 426 -9.07 36.45 9.34
C GLY A 426 -8.82 35.07 8.72
N ASN A 427 -9.27 34.00 9.36
CA ASN A 427 -9.16 32.63 8.83
C ASN A 427 -10.29 32.31 7.85
N ALA A 428 -11.49 32.86 8.08
CA ALA A 428 -12.68 32.59 7.28
C ALA A 428 -12.66 33.27 5.90
N ILE A 429 -12.10 34.48 5.83
CA ILE A 429 -12.25 35.38 4.68
C ILE A 429 -11.76 34.77 3.36
N GLY A 430 -10.72 33.94 3.39
CA GLY A 430 -10.18 33.29 2.20
C GLY A 430 -11.22 32.41 1.51
N LEU A 431 -11.84 31.49 2.26
CA LEU A 431 -12.89 30.62 1.73
C LEU A 431 -14.15 31.40 1.35
N LEU A 432 -14.58 32.34 2.20
CA LEU A 432 -15.80 33.11 1.96
C LEU A 432 -15.70 33.93 0.66
N ARG A 433 -14.52 34.50 0.35
CA ARG A 433 -14.28 35.18 -0.93
C ARG A 433 -14.35 34.21 -2.11
N MET A 434 -13.74 33.04 -2.01
CA MET A 434 -13.82 32.02 -3.07
C MET A 434 -15.25 31.55 -3.32
N LYS A 435 -16.10 31.52 -2.29
CA LYS A 435 -17.50 31.11 -2.35
C LYS A 435 -18.46 32.26 -2.72
N GLY A 436 -17.98 33.51 -2.81
CA GLY A 436 -18.81 34.69 -3.10
C GLY A 436 -19.70 35.15 -1.94
N LEU A 437 -19.29 34.87 -0.69
CA LEU A 437 -20.06 35.10 0.55
C LEU A 437 -19.43 36.13 1.49
N ALA A 438 -18.36 36.80 1.06
CA ALA A 438 -17.53 37.71 1.88
C ALA A 438 -17.95 39.18 1.77
#